data_AF-A0A6J8D2P1-F1
#
_entry.id   AF-A0A6J8D2P1-F1
#
_cell.length_a   1.000
_cell.length_b   1.000
_cell.length_c   1.000
_cell.angle_alpha   90.00
_cell.angle_beta   90.00
_cell.angle_gamma   90.00
#
_symmetry.space_group_name_H-M   'P 1'
#
loop_
_entity.id
_entity.type
_entity.pdbx_description
1 polymer ?
#
loop_
_entity_poly.entity_id
_entity_poly.type
_entity_poly.pdbx_seq_one_letter_code
_entity_poly.pdbx_strand_id
1 'polypeptide(L)'
;MAAKCLVKVKQGRAMFKLCNPTESEIFIRYNTILATISDIDISCIIPLEQHEASVNNVETGRDRANFEKSPIDFDLSDSELNSEQKRQLQEFLKTQRDVFATNLKELGKSDRFHKIETFESTPIKMPFYRQNPVMQKEIDRQVNERFVFVVIIEKLIFRHALFFILYHG
;
A
#
# COMPACT_ATOMS: atom_id res chain seq x y z
N MET A 1 7.73 7.76 22.01
CA MET A 1 6.90 8.31 20.92
C MET A 1 7.81 9.12 20.02
N ALA A 2 8.05 8.71 18.78
CA ALA A 2 8.85 9.48 17.83
C ALA A 2 8.01 10.61 17.23
N ALA A 3 8.46 11.86 17.37
CA ALA A 3 7.90 12.97 16.61
C ALA A 3 8.50 12.98 15.20
N LYS A 4 7.71 12.59 14.20
CA LYS A 4 8.11 12.70 12.79
C LYS A 4 7.57 14.02 12.24
N CYS A 5 8.45 14.85 11.67
CA CYS A 5 8.02 16.05 10.96
C CYS A 5 7.10 15.65 9.80
N LEU A 6 5.82 16.01 9.88
CA LEU A 6 4.82 15.66 8.87
C LEU A 6 4.85 16.61 7.67
N VAL A 7 5.19 17.88 7.90
CA VAL A 7 5.22 18.90 6.84
C VAL A 7 6.28 19.96 7.13
N LYS A 8 7.07 20.32 6.11
CA LYS A 8 8.00 21.44 6.17
C LYS A 8 7.30 22.70 5.69
N VAL A 9 7.24 23.73 6.52
CA VAL A 9 6.69 25.03 6.16
C VAL A 9 7.59 25.67 5.10
N LYS A 10 7.00 26.14 4.00
CA LYS A 10 7.69 26.93 2.96
C LYS A 10 6.95 28.25 2.78
N GLN A 11 7.65 29.37 2.88
CA GLN A 11 7.08 30.73 2.74
C GLN A 11 5.87 30.99 3.65
N GLY A 12 5.92 30.54 4.91
CA GLY A 12 4.84 30.70 5.88
C GLY A 12 3.58 29.86 5.59
N ARG A 13 3.65 28.96 4.61
CA ARG A 13 2.53 28.08 4.23
C ARG A 13 2.92 26.62 4.44
N ALA A 14 1.96 25.84 4.93
CA ALA A 14 2.06 24.39 5.05
C ALA A 14 0.90 23.75 4.29
N MET A 15 1.19 22.72 3.50
CA MET A 15 0.20 21.98 2.73
C MET A 15 0.00 20.62 3.39
N PHE A 16 -1.24 20.30 3.75
CA PHE A 16 -1.60 19.02 4.34
C PHE A 16 -2.75 18.39 3.56
N LYS A 17 -2.72 17.06 3.50
CA LYS A 17 -3.80 16.26 2.94
C LYS A 17 -4.77 15.93 4.06
N LEU A 18 -5.99 16.44 3.95
CA LEU A 18 -7.09 16.04 4.82
C LEU A 18 -7.83 14.86 4.18
N CYS A 19 -7.97 13.77 4.91
CA CYS A 19 -8.77 12.61 4.50
C CYS A 19 -9.91 12.40 5.49
N ASN A 20 -11.04 11.89 4.97
CA ASN A 20 -12.07 11.30 5.81
C ASN A 20 -11.68 9.84 6.08
N PRO A 21 -11.35 9.46 7.32
CA PRO A 21 -11.02 8.08 7.66
C PRO A 21 -12.27 7.20 7.85
N THR A 22 -13.48 7.76 7.85
CA THR A 22 -14.73 7.01 8.03
C THR A 22 -15.31 6.54 6.69
N GLU A 23 -16.14 5.49 6.74
CA GLU A 23 -16.87 4.96 5.58
C GLU A 23 -18.15 5.76 5.27
N SER A 24 -18.50 6.74 6.10
CA SER A 24 -19.71 7.55 5.95
C SER A 24 -19.42 8.86 5.21
N GLU A 25 -20.42 9.38 4.47
CA GLU A 25 -20.31 10.69 3.85
C GLU A 25 -20.25 11.80 4.92
N ILE A 26 -19.38 12.79 4.70
CA ILE A 26 -19.23 13.96 5.56
C ILE A 26 -19.48 15.21 4.72
N PHE A 27 -20.44 16.03 5.16
CA PHE A 27 -20.77 17.32 4.56
C PHE A 27 -20.03 18.44 5.30
N ILE A 28 -19.05 19.05 4.64
CA ILE A 28 -18.34 20.22 5.15
C ILE A 28 -18.99 21.46 4.55
N ARG A 29 -19.51 22.35 5.40
CA ARG A 29 -20.10 23.62 4.95
C ARG A 29 -19.01 24.59 4.51
N TYR A 30 -19.38 25.51 3.64
CA TYR A 30 -18.49 26.59 3.25
C TYR A 30 -18.05 27.39 4.49
N ASN A 31 -16.76 27.68 4.57
CA ASN A 31 -16.12 28.39 5.68
C ASN A 31 -16.10 27.68 7.04
N THR A 32 -16.28 26.36 7.08
CA THR A 32 -16.07 25.56 8.30
C THR A 32 -14.59 25.47 8.63
N ILE A 33 -14.20 25.82 9.86
CA ILE A 33 -12.84 25.62 10.38
C ILE A 33 -12.63 24.12 10.64
N LEU A 34 -11.61 23.54 10.01
CA LEU A 34 -11.33 22.09 10.06
C LEU A 34 -10.23 21.68 11.04
N ALA A 35 -9.34 22.60 11.40
CA ALA A 35 -8.24 22.37 12.33
C ALA A 35 -7.77 23.67 12.97
N THR A 36 -7.22 23.58 14.17
CA THR A 36 -6.51 24.65 14.87
C THR A 36 -5.06 24.25 15.08
N ILE A 37 -4.16 25.23 14.99
CA ILE A 37 -2.72 25.05 15.19
C ILE A 37 -2.39 25.63 16.56
N SER A 38 -1.61 24.90 17.35
CA SER A 38 -1.08 25.36 18.63
C SER A 38 0.41 25.06 18.69
N ASP A 39 1.15 25.96 19.32
CA ASP A 39 2.57 25.77 19.55
C ASP A 39 2.79 24.79 20.70
N ILE A 40 3.75 23.88 20.52
CA ILE A 40 4.12 22.89 21.52
C ILE A 40 5.54 23.22 21.97
N ASP A 41 5.74 23.26 23.30
CA ASP A 41 7.07 23.43 23.88
C ASP A 41 7.96 22.21 23.58
N ILE A 42 9.16 22.47 23.06
CA ILE A 42 10.13 21.47 22.64
C ILE A 42 10.61 20.65 23.85
N SER A 43 10.57 21.22 25.07
CA SER A 43 10.91 20.50 26.30
C SER A 43 10.00 19.31 26.60
N CYS A 44 8.82 19.24 25.97
CA CYS A 44 7.87 18.14 26.13
C CYS A 44 8.09 16.99 25.10
N ILE A 45 9.07 17.12 24.20
CA ILE A 45 9.31 16.16 23.11
C ILE A 45 10.42 15.20 23.52
N ILE A 46 10.07 13.93 23.77
CA ILE A 46 11.05 12.87 24.07
C ILE A 46 11.57 12.27 22.75
N PRO A 47 12.87 12.38 22.43
CA PRO A 47 13.45 11.81 21.21
C PRO A 47 13.41 10.28 21.23
N LEU A 48 13.15 9.65 20.08
CA LEU A 48 13.31 8.21 19.92
C LEU A 48 14.70 7.93 19.37
N GLU A 49 15.55 7.23 20.14
CA GLU A 49 16.90 6.85 19.74
C GLU A 49 16.86 5.95 18.49
N GLN A 50 17.51 6.40 17.42
CA GLN A 50 17.70 5.61 16.20
C GLN A 50 19.02 4.87 16.31
N HIS A 51 18.98 3.55 16.49
CA HIS A 51 20.15 2.73 16.26
C HIS A 51 20.45 2.70 14.75
N GLU A 52 21.57 3.28 14.35
CA GLU A 52 22.15 3.12 13.01
C GLU A 52 22.67 1.68 12.87
N ALA A 53 21.94 0.83 12.16
CA ALA A 53 22.39 -0.54 11.88
C ALA A 53 23.32 -0.55 10.67
N SER A 54 24.59 -0.89 10.92
CA SER A 54 25.61 -1.19 9.93
C SER A 54 25.46 -2.64 9.42
N VAL A 55 25.53 -2.79 8.09
CA VAL A 55 26.13 -3.88 7.29
C VAL A 55 25.67 -5.36 7.49
N ASN A 56 25.24 -5.97 6.38
CA ASN A 56 25.24 -7.40 6.02
C ASN A 56 24.82 -8.44 7.06
N ASN A 57 23.56 -8.88 6.97
CA ASN A 57 23.12 -10.28 6.98
C ASN A 57 21.61 -10.31 6.68
N VAL A 58 21.13 -11.34 5.96
CA VAL A 58 19.70 -11.58 5.76
C VAL A 58 19.12 -12.08 7.09
N GLU A 59 18.89 -11.15 8.00
CA GLU A 59 18.06 -11.39 9.18
C GLU A 59 16.63 -11.05 8.79
N THR A 60 15.76 -12.05 8.81
CA THR A 60 14.31 -11.89 8.74
C THR A 60 13.85 -11.17 10.01
N GLY A 61 14.05 -9.84 10.03
CA GLY A 61 13.63 -8.95 11.10
C GLY A 61 12.14 -9.11 11.34
N ARG A 62 11.80 -9.65 12.52
CA ARG A 62 10.45 -9.92 13.01
C ARG A 62 9.69 -8.65 13.43
N ASP A 63 9.89 -7.55 12.71
CA ASP A 63 9.22 -6.27 12.95
C ASP A 63 8.34 -5.93 11.74
N ARG A 64 7.36 -6.79 11.46
CA ARG A 64 6.29 -6.47 10.52
C ARG A 64 4.98 -6.75 11.23
N ALA A 65 4.13 -5.72 11.27
CA ALA A 65 2.82 -5.72 11.91
C ALA A 65 2.17 -7.11 11.84
N ASN A 66 1.85 -7.67 13.02
CA ASN A 66 1.15 -8.94 13.20
C ASN A 66 -0.20 -8.90 12.46
N PHE A 67 -0.17 -9.12 11.15
CA PHE A 67 -1.31 -9.63 10.43
C PHE A 67 -1.23 -11.13 10.62
N GLU A 68 -2.08 -11.66 11.50
CA GLU A 68 -2.28 -13.10 11.74
C GLU A 68 -2.58 -13.76 10.38
N LYS A 69 -1.51 -14.20 9.71
CA LYS A 69 -1.53 -14.81 8.40
C LYS A 69 -2.13 -16.19 8.59
N SER A 70 -3.29 -16.45 7.97
CA SER A 70 -3.98 -17.74 8.08
C SER A 70 -3.03 -18.89 7.74
N PRO A 71 -3.09 -20.05 8.42
CA PRO A 71 -2.25 -21.18 8.08
C PRO A 71 -2.31 -21.49 6.57
N ILE A 72 -1.16 -21.79 5.99
CA ILE A 72 -1.11 -22.28 4.61
C ILE A 72 -1.65 -23.70 4.64
N ASP A 73 -2.85 -23.89 4.10
CA ASP A 73 -3.44 -25.20 3.90
C ASP A 73 -3.10 -25.68 2.49
N PHE A 74 -2.32 -26.76 2.40
CA PHE A 74 -2.02 -27.43 1.14
C PHE A 74 -2.39 -28.90 1.28
N ASP A 75 -3.18 -29.37 0.33
CA ASP A 75 -3.43 -30.80 0.21
C ASP A 75 -2.21 -31.50 -0.38
N LEU A 76 -1.67 -32.45 0.36
CA LEU A 76 -0.54 -33.29 -0.02
C LEU A 76 -0.98 -34.75 -0.27
N SER A 77 -2.28 -35.01 -0.37
CA SER A 77 -2.87 -36.34 -0.59
C SER A 77 -2.28 -37.02 -1.84
N ASP A 78 -2.23 -36.30 -2.95
CA ASP A 78 -1.73 -36.78 -4.26
C ASP A 78 -0.21 -36.61 -4.46
N SER A 79 0.55 -36.24 -3.42
CA SER A 79 2.00 -36.04 -3.55
C SER A 79 2.79 -37.36 -3.39
N GLU A 80 3.84 -37.52 -4.19
CA GLU A 80 4.82 -38.63 -4.11
C GLU A 80 5.75 -38.55 -2.88
N LEU A 81 5.49 -37.60 -1.97
CA LEU A 81 6.31 -37.38 -0.78
C LEU A 81 6.05 -38.48 0.26
N ASN A 82 7.11 -38.95 0.91
CA ASN A 82 6.96 -39.80 2.08
C ASN A 82 6.49 -38.99 3.31
N SER A 83 6.05 -39.68 4.36
CA SER A 83 5.50 -39.04 5.56
C SER A 83 6.46 -38.03 6.22
N GLU A 84 7.76 -38.32 6.22
CA GLU A 84 8.79 -37.45 6.79
C GLU A 84 9.01 -36.19 5.94
N GLN A 85 9.03 -36.33 4.61
CA GLN A 85 9.13 -35.20 3.69
C GLN A 85 7.90 -34.29 3.77
N LYS A 86 6.69 -34.86 3.90
CA LYS A 86 5.46 -34.07 4.10
C LYS A 86 5.56 -33.26 5.39
N ARG A 87 6.08 -33.85 6.47
CA ARG A 87 6.29 -33.18 7.76
C ARG A 87 7.28 -32.02 7.62
N GLN A 88 8.43 -32.27 7.00
CA GLN A 88 9.47 -31.24 6.78
C GLN A 88 8.94 -30.08 5.94
N LEU A 89 8.17 -30.36 4.89
CA LEU A 89 7.56 -29.34 4.05
C LEU A 89 6.53 -28.50 4.82
N GLN A 90 5.66 -29.14 5.60
CA GLN A 90 4.69 -28.44 6.43
C GLN A 90 5.36 -27.54 7.48
N GLU A 91 6.45 -28.01 8.10
CA GLU A 91 7.23 -27.23 9.06
C GLU A 91 7.92 -26.04 8.40
N PHE A 92 8.50 -26.24 7.21
CA PHE A 92 9.11 -25.17 6.41
C PHE A 92 8.09 -24.08 6.06
N LEU A 93 6.92 -24.45 5.54
CA LEU A 93 5.87 -23.51 5.15
C LEU A 93 5.30 -22.72 6.33
N LYS A 94 5.19 -23.36 7.50
CA LYS A 94 4.82 -22.66 8.74
C LYS A 94 5.89 -21.68 9.17
N THR A 95 7.17 -22.07 9.08
CA THR A 95 8.30 -21.23 9.50
C THR A 95 8.46 -20.00 8.60
N GLN A 96 8.25 -20.15 7.30
CA GLN A 96 8.41 -19.09 6.29
C GLN A 96 7.05 -18.50 5.84
N ARG A 97 6.04 -18.52 6.73
CA ARG A 97 4.66 -18.11 6.41
C ARG A 97 4.56 -16.68 5.87
N ASP A 98 5.44 -15.81 6.34
CA ASP A 98 5.54 -14.41 5.94
C ASP A 98 5.99 -14.24 4.48
N VAL A 99 6.79 -15.17 3.95
CA VAL A 99 7.30 -15.15 2.57
C VAL A 99 6.21 -15.50 1.56
N PHE A 100 5.35 -16.46 1.88
CA PHE A 100 4.33 -16.95 0.96
C PHE A 100 3.03 -16.14 1.07
N ALA A 101 2.41 -15.88 -0.08
CA ALA A 101 1.10 -15.26 -0.19
C ALA A 101 0.05 -16.33 -0.54
N THR A 102 -1.02 -16.42 0.23
CA THR A 102 -2.15 -17.34 -0.07
C THR A 102 -3.27 -16.66 -0.85
N ASN A 103 -3.33 -15.32 -0.78
CA ASN A 103 -4.37 -14.50 -1.38
C ASN A 103 -3.80 -13.15 -1.81
N LEU A 104 -4.56 -12.41 -2.62
CA LEU A 104 -4.15 -11.10 -3.12
C LEU A 104 -4.01 -10.03 -2.02
N LYS A 105 -4.54 -10.23 -0.80
CA LYS A 105 -4.33 -9.31 0.34
C LYS A 105 -2.91 -9.40 0.90
N GLU A 106 -2.25 -10.53 0.68
CA GLU A 106 -0.89 -10.79 1.16
C GLU A 106 0.19 -10.40 0.14
N LEU A 107 -0.19 -9.76 -0.97
CA LEU A 107 0.75 -9.33 -2.00
C LEU A 107 1.74 -8.32 -1.40
N GLY A 108 3.02 -8.65 -1.49
CA GLY A 108 4.10 -7.81 -0.97
C GLY A 108 4.19 -6.46 -1.69
N LYS A 109 4.78 -5.48 -1.01
CA LYS A 109 5.12 -4.17 -1.58
C LYS A 109 6.64 -4.00 -1.56
N SER A 110 7.14 -3.24 -2.52
CA SER A 110 8.55 -2.86 -2.59
C SER A 110 8.68 -1.37 -2.27
N ASP A 111 9.69 -1.01 -1.49
CA ASP A 111 10.03 0.39 -1.19
C ASP A 111 10.86 1.04 -2.30
N ARG A 112 11.12 0.32 -3.40
CA ARG A 112 11.86 0.84 -4.55
C ARG A 112 10.96 1.73 -5.40
N PHE A 113 11.47 2.92 -5.70
CA PHE A 113 10.83 3.85 -6.61
C PHE A 113 11.36 3.63 -8.02
N HIS A 114 10.44 3.58 -8.98
CA HIS A 114 10.76 3.48 -10.40
C HIS A 114 10.37 4.77 -11.10
N LYS A 115 11.27 5.33 -11.90
CA LYS A 115 11.02 6.47 -12.78
C LYS A 115 11.16 5.99 -14.22
N ILE A 116 10.12 6.23 -15.02
CA ILE A 116 10.18 6.00 -16.47
C ILE A 116 10.47 7.35 -17.11
N GLU A 117 11.62 7.46 -17.76
CA GLU A 117 12.03 8.70 -18.43
C GLU A 117 11.47 8.70 -19.86
N THR A 118 10.51 9.60 -20.11
CA THR A 118 9.85 9.73 -21.42
C THR A 118 10.53 10.74 -22.33
N PHE A 119 11.49 11.53 -21.81
CA PHE A 119 12.18 12.62 -22.52
C PHE A 119 11.19 13.48 -23.32
N GLU A 120 11.44 13.64 -24.63
CA GLU A 120 10.62 14.45 -25.54
C GLU A 120 9.45 13.67 -26.19
N SER A 121 9.15 12.47 -25.72
CA SER A 121 8.10 11.63 -26.30
C SER A 121 6.71 12.16 -25.95
N THR A 122 5.85 12.33 -26.95
CA THR A 122 4.45 12.72 -26.74
C THR A 122 3.56 11.52 -26.39
N PRO A 123 2.49 11.70 -25.59
CA PRO A 123 1.57 10.62 -25.26
C PRO A 123 0.89 10.04 -26.50
N ILE A 124 0.88 8.71 -26.61
CA ILE A 124 0.23 7.99 -27.70
C ILE A 124 -1.13 7.47 -27.20
N LYS A 125 -2.20 7.82 -27.91
CA LYS A 125 -3.54 7.29 -27.66
C LYS A 125 -3.91 6.30 -28.75
N MET A 126 -4.14 5.05 -28.37
CA MET A 126 -4.63 4.01 -29.27
C MET A 126 -6.04 3.55 -28.85
N PRO A 127 -6.91 3.19 -29.81
CA PRO A 127 -8.20 2.60 -29.47
C PRO A 127 -8.02 1.22 -28.82
N PHE A 128 -8.90 0.89 -27.88
CA PHE A 128 -8.92 -0.45 -27.29
C PHE A 128 -9.41 -1.47 -28.31
N TYR A 129 -8.77 -2.63 -28.35
CA TYR A 129 -9.24 -3.76 -29.14
C TYR A 129 -10.50 -4.37 -28.51
N ARG A 130 -11.48 -4.69 -29.35
CA ARG A 130 -12.68 -5.42 -28.89
C ARG A 130 -12.31 -6.88 -28.63
N GLN A 131 -12.71 -7.38 -27.46
CA GLN A 131 -12.53 -8.77 -27.09
C GLN A 131 -13.80 -9.58 -27.39
N ASN A 132 -13.64 -10.89 -27.56
CA ASN A 132 -14.77 -11.82 -27.59
C ASN A 132 -15.51 -11.75 -26.25
N PRO A 133 -16.85 -11.84 -26.20
CA PRO A 133 -17.64 -11.85 -24.97
C PRO A 133 -17.12 -12.76 -23.85
N VAL A 134 -16.56 -13.94 -24.16
CA VAL A 134 -15.99 -14.85 -23.16
C VAL A 134 -14.73 -14.26 -22.53
N MET A 135 -13.83 -13.75 -23.36
CA MET A 135 -12.60 -13.10 -22.92
C MET A 135 -12.89 -11.81 -22.15
N GLN A 136 -13.88 -11.03 -22.60
CA GLN A 136 -14.29 -9.81 -21.93
C GLN A 136 -14.80 -10.10 -20.52
N LYS A 137 -15.60 -11.16 -20.33
CA LYS A 137 -16.06 -11.57 -18.99
C LYS A 137 -14.92 -11.93 -18.04
N GLU A 138 -13.91 -12.65 -18.53
CA GLU A 138 -12.74 -13.00 -17.70
C GLU A 138 -11.88 -11.77 -17.39
N ILE A 139 -11.70 -10.87 -18.37
CA ILE A 139 -11.04 -9.58 -18.15
C ILE A 139 -11.80 -8.81 -17.07
N ASP A 140 -13.12 -8.66 -17.19
CA ASP A 140 -13.94 -7.94 -16.22
C ASP A 140 -13.86 -8.59 -14.83
N ARG A 141 -13.84 -9.93 -14.74
CA ARG A 141 -13.67 -10.67 -13.48
C ARG A 141 -12.33 -10.34 -12.82
N GLN A 142 -11.22 -10.46 -13.56
CA GLN A 142 -9.89 -10.20 -13.05
C GLN A 142 -9.66 -8.72 -12.74
N VAL A 143 -10.22 -7.83 -13.55
CA VAL A 143 -10.22 -6.39 -13.33
C VAL A 143 -10.95 -6.10 -12.04
N ASN A 144 -12.17 -6.59 -11.82
CA ASN A 144 -12.90 -6.38 -10.56
C ASN A 144 -12.16 -6.95 -9.35
N GLU A 145 -11.58 -8.14 -9.48
CA GLU A 145 -10.76 -8.76 -8.43
C GLU A 145 -9.54 -7.89 -8.09
N ARG A 146 -8.81 -7.38 -9.10
CA ARG A 146 -7.69 -6.47 -8.91
C ARG A 146 -8.11 -5.07 -8.45
N PHE A 147 -9.26 -4.56 -8.89
CA PHE A 147 -9.76 -3.23 -8.56
C PHE A 147 -10.15 -3.14 -7.09
N VAL A 148 -10.72 -4.18 -6.47
CA VAL A 148 -10.96 -4.17 -5.01
C VAL A 148 -9.65 -3.97 -4.22
N PHE A 149 -8.55 -4.53 -4.70
CA PHE A 149 -7.23 -4.37 -4.10
C PHE A 149 -6.56 -3.03 -4.41
N VAL A 150 -6.61 -2.60 -5.66
CA VAL A 150 -5.97 -1.38 -6.14
C VAL A 150 -6.78 -0.14 -5.75
N VAL A 151 -8.11 -0.18 -5.64
CA VAL A 151 -8.97 0.95 -5.25
C VAL A 151 -8.74 1.39 -3.80
N ILE A 152 -8.29 0.52 -2.90
CA ILE A 152 -7.80 0.97 -1.57
C ILE A 152 -6.60 1.93 -1.74
N ILE A 153 -5.82 1.78 -2.81
CA ILE A 153 -4.69 2.65 -3.18
C ILE A 153 -5.13 3.81 -4.11
N GLU A 154 -6.02 3.56 -5.07
CA GLU A 154 -6.48 4.56 -6.07
C GLU A 154 -7.52 5.52 -5.52
N LYS A 155 -8.46 5.15 -4.64
CA LYS A 155 -9.31 6.15 -3.95
C LYS A 155 -8.49 7.09 -3.07
N LEU A 156 -7.28 6.68 -2.67
CA LEU A 156 -6.31 7.53 -1.99
C LEU A 156 -5.59 8.49 -2.97
N ILE A 157 -5.48 8.15 -4.26
CA ILE A 157 -4.73 8.90 -5.28
C ILE A 157 -5.63 9.74 -6.21
N PHE A 158 -6.77 9.23 -6.66
CA PHE A 158 -7.70 9.93 -7.56
C PHE A 158 -8.45 11.09 -6.90
N ARG A 159 -8.66 11.05 -5.57
CA ARG A 159 -9.14 12.22 -4.82
C ARG A 159 -8.14 13.39 -4.83
N HIS A 160 -6.87 13.13 -5.15
CA HIS A 160 -5.82 14.16 -5.27
C HIS A 160 -5.63 14.70 -6.68
N ALA A 161 -5.97 13.93 -7.72
CA ALA A 161 -5.77 14.36 -9.10
C ALA A 161 -6.91 15.25 -9.62
N LEU A 162 -8.17 15.03 -9.19
CA LEU A 162 -9.30 15.82 -9.69
C LEU A 162 -9.34 17.27 -9.20
N PHE A 163 -8.62 17.61 -8.12
CA PHE A 163 -8.57 19.00 -7.63
C PHE A 163 -7.55 19.88 -8.38
N PHE A 164 -6.65 19.28 -9.16
CA PHE A 164 -5.59 20.01 -9.87
C PHE A 164 -5.96 20.42 -11.30
N ILE A 165 -7.08 19.95 -11.87
CA ILE A 165 -7.49 20.29 -13.25
C ILE A 165 -8.55 21.41 -13.30
N LEU A 166 -9.13 21.82 -12.17
CA LEU A 166 -10.17 22.88 -12.14
C LEU A 166 -9.68 24.26 -11.67
N TYR A 167 -8.38 24.47 -11.51
CA TYR A 167 -7.80 25.79 -11.18
C TYR A 167 -6.71 26.19 -12.18
N HIS A 168 -7.07 26.21 -13.46
CA HIS A 168 -6.47 27.10 -14.45
C HIS A 168 -7.51 27.34 -15.55
N GLY A 169 -8.36 28.32 -15.31
CA GLY A 169 -9.41 28.85 -16.17
C GLY A 169 -10.01 30.07 -15.52
#